data_AF-A0A822MUR5-F1
#
_entry.id   AF-A0A822MUR5-F1
#
_cell.length_a   1.000
_cell.length_b   1.000
_cell.length_c   1.000
_cell.angle_alpha   90.00
_cell.angle_beta   90.00
_cell.angle_gamma   90.00
#
_symmetry.space_group_name_H-M   'P 1'
#
loop_
_entity.id
_entity.type
_entity.pdbx_description
1 polymer ?
#
loop_
_entity_poly.entity_id
_entity_poly.type
_entity_poly.pdbx_seq_one_letter_code
_entity_poly.pdbx_strand_id
1 'polypeptide(L)' 'MERFFRSLKTEWVPTVGYRSFVEAQQEITRYIIGYYCQLRPHQYNGGLTPNESERLYWESSKTVANFS' A
#
# COMPACT_ATOMS: atom_id res chain seq x y z
N MET A 1 2.69 3.43 -14.51
CA MET A 1 1.46 3.75 -13.75
C MET A 1 1.13 2.60 -12.83
N GLU A 2 0.86 2.91 -11.56
CA GLU A 2 0.52 1.95 -10.52
C GLU A 2 -0.81 1.26 -10.79
N ARG A 3 -0.92 -0.05 -10.53
CA ARG A 3 -2.11 -0.84 -10.86
C ARG A 3 -2.66 -1.53 -9.62
N PHE A 4 -3.07 -0.73 -8.62
CA PHE A 4 -3.63 -1.21 -7.34
C PHE A 4 -4.68 -2.31 -7.55
N PHE A 5 -5.78 -1.98 -8.23
CA PHE A 5 -6.91 -2.90 -8.42
C PHE A 5 -6.57 -4.13 -9.27
N ARG A 6 -5.70 -3.97 -10.27
CA ARG A 6 -5.27 -5.12 -11.08
C ARG A 6 -4.53 -6.13 -10.20
N SER A 7 -3.54 -5.64 -9.45
CA SER A 7 -2.71 -6.46 -8.59
C SER A 7 -3.53 -7.13 -7.50
N LEU A 8 -4.42 -6.37 -6.85
CA LEU A 8 -5.34 -6.90 -5.86
C LEU A 8 -6.17 -8.07 -6.42
N LYS A 9 -6.78 -7.88 -7.59
CA LYS A 9 -7.61 -8.91 -8.23
C LYS A 9 -6.82 -10.14 -8.69
N THR A 10 -5.57 -9.98 -9.12
CA THR A 10 -4.77 -11.08 -9.69
C THR A 10 -3.89 -11.79 -8.68
N GLU A 11 -3.46 -11.11 -7.63
CA GLU A 11 -2.45 -11.60 -6.68
C GLU A 11 -3.06 -11.97 -5.33
N TRP A 12 -4.19 -11.36 -4.94
CA TRP A 12 -4.76 -11.52 -3.59
C TRP A 12 -6.18 -12.09 -3.56
N VAL A 13 -7.06 -11.66 -4.47
CA VAL A 13 -8.44 -12.14 -4.49
C VAL A 13 -8.48 -13.59 -5.00
N PRO A 14 -9.06 -14.54 -4.25
CA PRO A 14 -9.22 -15.92 -4.71
C PRO A 14 -10.12 -15.98 -5.94
N THR A 15 -9.82 -16.90 -6.87
CA THR A 15 -10.62 -17.08 -8.10
C THR A 15 -12.06 -17.48 -7.83
N VAL A 16 -12.30 -18.24 -6.75
CA VAL A 16 -13.64 -18.65 -6.30
C VAL A 16 -14.33 -17.58 -5.43
N GLY A 17 -13.66 -16.46 -5.16
CA GLY A 17 -14.12 -15.42 -4.25
C GLY A 17 -13.93 -15.77 -2.77
N TYR A 18 -14.48 -14.90 -1.91
CA TYR A 18 -14.51 -15.09 -0.46
C TYR A 18 -15.83 -15.71 -0.02
N ARG A 19 -15.80 -16.48 1.07
CA ARG A 19 -16.95 -17.21 1.62
C ARG A 19 -17.95 -16.29 2.31
N SER A 20 -17.50 -15.12 2.76
CA SER A 20 -18.34 -14.12 3.42
C SER A 20 -17.80 -12.72 3.20
N PHE A 21 -18.67 -11.72 3.42
CA PHE A 21 -18.26 -10.32 3.42
C PHE A 21 -17.22 -10.01 4.52
N VAL A 22 -17.34 -10.65 5.69
CA VAL A 22 -16.39 -10.45 6.80
C VAL A 22 -15.00 -10.94 6.41
N GLU A 23 -14.91 -12.14 5.79
CA GLU A 23 -13.65 -12.66 5.28
C GLU A 23 -13.07 -11.74 4.20
N ALA A 24 -13.90 -11.31 3.25
CA ALA A 24 -13.47 -10.37 2.21
C ALA A 24 -12.91 -9.08 2.82
N GLN A 25 -13.60 -8.49 3.79
CA GLN A 25 -13.17 -7.27 4.45
C GLN A 25 -11.81 -7.47 5.15
N GLN A 26 -11.63 -8.57 5.86
CA GLN A 26 -10.37 -8.89 6.54
C GLN A 26 -9.22 -9.07 5.55
N GLU A 27 -9.43 -9.86 4.50
CA GLU A 27 -8.40 -10.15 3.49
C GLU A 27 -8.02 -8.91 2.67
N ILE A 28 -8.99 -8.10 2.27
CA ILE A 28 -8.71 -6.83 1.58
C ILE A 28 -7.98 -5.85 2.50
N THR A 29 -8.33 -5.80 3.79
CA THR A 29 -7.62 -4.96 4.76
C THR A 29 -6.17 -5.42 4.93
N ARG A 30 -5.94 -6.74 5.04
CA ARG A 30 -4.59 -7.34 5.10
C ARG A 30 -3.77 -7.03 3.85
N TYR A 31 -4.39 -7.12 2.67
CA TYR A 31 -3.73 -6.72 1.43
C TYR A 31 -3.30 -5.27 1.46
N ILE A 32 -4.20 -4.34 1.81
CA ILE A 32 -3.91 -2.90 1.76
C ILE A 32 -2.85 -2.53 2.79
N ILE A 33 -3.12 -2.80 4.07
CA ILE A 33 -2.29 -2.30 5.17
C ILE A 33 -1.00 -3.13 5.29
N GLY A 34 -1.12 -4.44 5.19
CA GLY A 34 -0.01 -5.37 5.42
C GLY A 34 0.88 -5.54 4.19
N TYR A 35 0.32 -5.88 3.03
CA TYR A 35 1.16 -6.16 1.86
C TYR A 35 1.47 -4.90 1.06
N TYR A 36 0.44 -4.20 0.59
CA TYR A 36 0.57 -3.10 -0.35
C TYR A 36 1.31 -1.90 0.24
N CYS A 37 0.86 -1.39 1.39
CA CYS A 37 1.42 -0.20 1.99
C CYS A 37 2.78 -0.44 2.68
N GLN A 38 2.99 -1.63 3.25
CA GLN A 38 4.17 -1.90 4.08
C GLN A 38 5.28 -2.67 3.35
N LEU A 39 4.96 -3.54 2.40
CA LEU A 39 5.94 -4.49 1.84
C LEU A 39 6.16 -4.33 0.33
N ARG A 40 5.16 -3.88 -0.41
CA ARG A 40 5.25 -3.83 -1.87
C ARG A 40 6.16 -2.67 -2.29
N PRO A 41 7.16 -2.89 -3.16
CA PRO A 41 7.97 -1.82 -3.72
C PRO A 41 7.27 -1.16 -4.91
N HIS A 42 7.36 0.18 -5.01
CA HIS A 42 6.69 0.96 -6.05
C HIS A 42 7.71 1.69 -6.93
N GLN A 43 7.72 1.39 -8.23
CA GLN A 43 8.61 2.05 -9.19
C GLN A 43 8.45 3.58 -9.19
N TYR A 44 7.22 4.07 -9.07
CA TYR A 44 6.96 5.52 -8.98
C TYR A 44 7.61 6.17 -7.76
N ASN A 45 7.69 5.42 -6.66
CA ASN A 45 8.34 5.86 -5.42
C ASN A 45 9.84 5.50 -5.37
N GLY A 46 10.49 5.27 -6.52
CA GLY A 46 11.89 4.88 -6.57
C GLY A 46 12.19 3.50 -5.97
N GLY A 47 11.20 2.61 -5.94
CA GLY A 47 11.30 1.27 -5.36
C GLY A 47 10.93 1.20 -3.87
N LEU A 48 10.59 2.33 -3.24
CA LEU A 48 10.12 2.36 -1.85
C LEU A 48 8.68 1.87 -1.73
N THR A 49 8.32 1.46 -0.52
CA THR A 49 6.93 1.15 -0.18
C THR A 49 6.15 2.44 0.05
N PRO A 50 4.81 2.42 -0.05
CA PRO A 50 3.99 3.61 0.17
C PRO A 50 4.24 4.24 1.55
N ASN A 51 4.30 3.42 2.61
CA ASN A 51 4.56 3.92 3.97
C ASN A 51 5.93 4.58 4.11
N GLU A 52 6.98 3.99 3.51
CA GLU A 52 8.32 4.59 3.55
C GLU A 52 8.37 5.90 2.76
N SER A 53 7.68 5.96 1.63
CA SER A 53 7.60 7.16 0.79
C SER A 53 6.90 8.29 1.52
N GLU A 54 5.79 7.99 2.20
CA GLU A 54 5.06 8.95 3.03
C GLU A 54 5.88 9.41 4.24
N ARG A 55 6.60 8.49 4.90
CA ARG A 55 7.50 8.82 6.02
C ARG A 55 8.57 9.83 5.59
N LEU A 56 9.25 9.58 4.47
CA LEU A 56 10.29 10.48 3.93
C LEU A 56 9.70 11.83 3.49
N TYR A 57 8.49 11.83 2.93
CA TYR A 57 7.79 13.07 2.62
C TYR A 57 7.56 13.91 3.88
N TRP A 58 7.07 13.32 4.97
CA TRP A 58 6.84 14.04 6.22
C TRP A 58 8.13 14.51 6.89
N GLU A 59 9.19 13.70 6.85
CA GLU A 59 10.50 14.09 7.37
C GLU A 59 11.06 15.29 6.61
N SER A 60 11.07 15.24 5.28
CA SER A 60 11.53 16.35 4.45
C SER A 60 10.68 17.61 4.63
N SER A 61 9.36 17.47 4.70
CA SER A 61 8.44 18.58 4.96
C SER A 61 8.70 19.26 6.31
N LYS A 62 9.04 18.49 7.36
CA LYS A 62 9.38 19.07 8.68
C LYS A 62 10.72 19.80 8.64
N THR A 63 11.69 19.29 7.89
CA THR A 63 12.99 19.95 7.70
C THR A 63 12.84 21.30 7.02
N VAL A 64 12.06 21.40 5.93
CA VAL A 64 11.91 22.67 5.19
C VAL A 64 11.08 23.71 5.94
N ALA A 65 10.16 23.29 6.80
CA ALA A 65 9.33 24.20 7.60
C ALA A 65 10.03 24.71 8.87
N ASN A 66 11.23 24.22 9.17
CA ASN A 66 11.98 24.65 10.34
C ASN A 66 12.81 25.91 10.02
N PHE A 67 12.39 27.06 10.54
CA PHE A 67 13.05 28.36 10.37
C PHE A 67 14.02 28.70 11.52
N SER A 68 14.56 27.68 12.21
CA SER A 68 15.58 27.88 13.25
C SER A 68 16.84 28.54 12.70
#